data_AF-A0A1F7GBH1-F1
#
_entry.id   AF-A0A1F7GBH1-F1
#
_cell.length_a   1.000
_cell.length_b   1.000
_cell.length_c   1.000
_cell.angle_alpha   90.00
_cell.angle_beta   90.00
_cell.angle_gamma   90.00
#
_symmetry.space_group_name_H-M   'P 1'
#
loop_
_entity.id
_entity.type
_entity.pdbx_description
1 polymer ?
#
loop_
_entity_poly.entity_id
_entity_poly.type
_entity_poly.pdbx_seq_one_letter_code
_entity_poly.pdbx_strand_id
1 'polypeptide(L)'
;MKVFRLLLYAVLLTIAFAVFYIFRPYAYLDNAKSIIMCDKGNRTFEVGWNFIYSFDGKLDPFNDAKARKLCEHNVIKDYNNTMQTPVKVNYRFEPKYIQESSWTDAVLMFFATIVFGAIIIEVLNNIINSKPKKEEFELKFYKNKNSLLGFFLFLILAIVLFFFLLKKPSVQIYCNSQVARKVNNFKRIIFKYGVFPIPEEEKHINSVIPKLYRSCLENEGF
;
A
#
# COMPACT_ATOMS: atom_id res chain seq x y z
N MET A 1 -10.43 -20.76 31.97
CA MET A 1 -10.49 -21.03 30.52
C MET A 1 -11.43 -20.10 29.74
N LYS A 2 -12.70 -19.88 30.12
CA LYS A 2 -13.64 -19.07 29.32
C LYS A 2 -13.20 -17.61 29.10
N VAL A 3 -12.70 -16.95 30.15
CA VAL A 3 -12.19 -15.57 30.08
C VAL A 3 -10.94 -15.46 29.18
N PHE A 4 -10.02 -16.42 29.29
CA PHE A 4 -8.83 -16.46 28.44
C PHE A 4 -9.18 -16.61 26.95
N ARG A 5 -10.13 -17.49 26.62
CA ARG A 5 -10.62 -17.65 25.24
C ARG A 5 -11.27 -16.36 24.72
N LEU A 6 -12.05 -15.67 25.55
CA LEU A 6 -12.63 -14.36 25.19
C LEU A 6 -11.53 -13.32 24.92
N LEU A 7 -10.48 -13.25 25.74
CA LEU A 7 -9.36 -12.33 25.50
C LEU A 7 -8.65 -12.63 24.17
N LEU A 8 -8.44 -13.90 23.83
CA LEU A 8 -7.84 -14.29 22.55
C LEU A 8 -8.67 -13.82 21.35
N TYR A 9 -10.00 -13.98 21.41
CA TYR A 9 -10.87 -13.45 20.35
C TYR A 9 -10.88 -11.92 20.28
N ALA A 10 -10.64 -11.22 21.39
CA ALA A 10 -10.59 -9.75 21.41
C ALA A 10 -9.34 -9.26 20.69
N VAL A 11 -8.21 -9.92 20.98
CA VAL A 11 -6.93 -9.71 20.29
C VAL A 11 -7.09 -10.02 18.80
N LEU A 12 -7.72 -11.15 18.46
CA LEU A 12 -7.98 -11.52 17.06
C LEU A 12 -8.79 -10.45 16.32
N LEU A 13 -9.87 -9.96 16.92
CA LEU A 13 -10.71 -8.93 16.32
C LEU A 13 -9.94 -7.60 16.15
N THR A 14 -9.09 -7.26 17.12
CA THR A 14 -8.19 -6.10 17.06
C THR A 14 -7.19 -6.22 15.91
N ILE A 15 -6.61 -7.40 15.71
CA ILE A 15 -5.72 -7.71 14.58
C ILE A 15 -6.50 -7.68 13.26
N ALA A 16 -7.72 -8.18 13.22
CA ALA A 16 -8.55 -8.14 12.02
C ALA A 16 -8.83 -6.68 11.59
N PHE A 17 -9.12 -5.77 12.54
CA PHE A 17 -9.23 -4.34 12.25
C PHE A 17 -7.92 -3.73 11.72
N ALA A 18 -6.76 -4.15 12.26
CA ALA A 18 -5.46 -3.74 11.73
C ALA A 18 -5.24 -4.19 10.28
N VAL A 19 -5.56 -5.45 9.98
CA VAL A 19 -5.49 -6.00 8.62
C VAL A 19 -6.45 -5.25 7.69
N PHE A 20 -7.70 -5.05 8.11
CA PHE A 20 -8.66 -4.25 7.35
C PHE A 20 -8.12 -2.85 7.00
N TYR A 21 -7.51 -2.17 7.98
CA TYR A 21 -6.90 -0.86 7.78
C TYR A 21 -5.76 -0.91 6.76
N ILE A 22 -4.87 -1.90 6.84
CA ILE A 22 -3.71 -2.06 5.97
C ILE A 22 -4.13 -2.33 4.51
N PHE A 23 -5.20 -3.08 4.30
CA PHE A 23 -5.63 -3.50 2.96
C PHE A 23 -6.63 -2.54 2.28
N ARG A 24 -6.94 -1.40 2.90
CA ARG A 24 -7.83 -0.41 2.27
C ARG A 24 -7.29 0.04 0.90
N PRO A 25 -8.18 0.41 -0.03
CA PRO A 25 -7.76 0.84 -1.36
C PRO A 25 -6.99 2.15 -1.32
N TYR A 26 -6.03 2.29 -2.23
CA TYR A 26 -5.35 3.56 -2.50
C TYR A 26 -5.02 3.68 -3.99
N ALA A 27 -4.99 4.92 -4.48
CA ALA A 27 -4.59 5.21 -5.85
C ALA A 27 -3.09 5.49 -5.91
N TYR A 28 -2.44 5.02 -6.96
CA TYR A 28 -1.06 5.38 -7.28
C TYR A 28 -0.91 5.62 -8.78
N LEU A 29 0.14 6.34 -9.15
CA LEU A 29 0.45 6.68 -10.53
C LEU A 29 1.05 5.46 -11.24
N ASP A 30 0.46 5.09 -12.38
CA ASP A 30 0.99 4.06 -13.27
C ASP A 30 1.96 4.69 -14.27
N ASN A 31 3.26 4.56 -13.98
CA ASN A 31 4.30 5.14 -14.82
C ASN A 31 4.35 4.47 -16.21
N ALA A 32 3.77 3.28 -16.37
CA ALA A 32 3.74 2.56 -17.65
C ALA A 32 2.74 3.18 -18.63
N LYS A 33 1.68 3.79 -18.11
CA LYS A 33 0.58 4.32 -18.92
C LYS A 33 0.45 5.84 -18.86
N SER A 34 1.28 6.49 -18.05
CA SER A 34 1.37 7.95 -18.02
C SER A 34 2.18 8.42 -19.22
N ILE A 35 1.82 9.58 -19.77
CA ILE A 35 2.41 10.09 -21.01
C ILE A 35 2.90 11.52 -20.86
N ILE A 36 3.85 11.88 -21.71
CA ILE A 36 4.32 13.24 -21.94
C ILE A 36 3.93 13.62 -23.37
N MET A 37 3.16 14.69 -23.51
CA MET A 37 2.84 15.31 -24.79
C MET A 37 3.75 16.50 -25.00
N CYS A 38 4.53 16.50 -26.07
CA CYS A 38 5.43 17.59 -26.41
C CYS A 38 4.70 18.65 -27.21
N ASP A 39 4.86 19.91 -26.82
CA ASP A 39 4.26 21.05 -27.53
C ASP A 39 4.79 21.13 -28.97
N LYS A 40 6.08 20.81 -29.14
CA LYS A 40 6.76 20.79 -30.44
C LYS A 40 6.47 19.48 -31.17
N GLY A 41 5.80 19.59 -32.31
CA GLY A 41 5.52 18.46 -33.22
C GLY A 41 4.43 17.51 -32.74
N ASN A 42 3.69 17.87 -31.67
CA ASN A 42 2.57 17.10 -31.11
C ASN A 42 2.89 15.61 -30.87
N ARG A 43 4.14 15.33 -30.47
CA ARG A 43 4.63 13.97 -30.21
C ARG A 43 4.24 13.55 -28.80
N THR A 44 3.91 12.27 -28.63
CA THR A 44 3.54 11.70 -27.33
C THR A 44 4.51 10.58 -26.97
N PHE A 45 4.97 10.58 -25.72
CA PHE A 45 5.92 9.60 -25.20
C PHE A 45 5.39 8.96 -23.92
N GLU A 46 5.47 7.64 -23.83
CA GLU A 46 5.20 6.92 -22.58
C GLU A 46 6.33 7.15 -21.57
N VAL A 47 5.97 7.55 -20.36
CA VAL A 47 6.91 8.04 -19.33
C VAL A 47 7.87 6.95 -18.86
N GLY A 48 7.35 5.77 -18.53
CA GLY A 48 8.15 4.66 -18.00
C GLY A 48 9.22 4.14 -18.96
N TRP A 49 8.95 4.05 -20.26
CA TRP A 49 9.95 3.64 -21.26
C TRP A 49 11.03 4.68 -21.49
N ASN A 50 10.70 5.94 -21.21
CA ASN A 50 11.62 7.06 -21.38
C ASN A 50 12.38 7.39 -20.10
N PHE A 51 12.36 6.50 -19.09
CA PHE A 51 13.09 6.67 -17.83
C PHE A 51 12.70 7.96 -17.09
N ILE A 52 11.48 8.42 -17.33
CA ILE A 52 10.84 9.51 -16.62
C ILE A 52 9.82 8.87 -15.67
N TYR A 53 9.59 9.48 -14.52
CA TYR A 53 8.63 8.98 -13.55
C TYR A 53 8.09 10.07 -12.63
N SER A 54 6.96 9.75 -12.01
CA SER A 54 6.35 10.54 -10.94
C SER A 54 5.79 9.61 -9.86
N PHE A 55 5.77 10.09 -8.62
CA PHE A 55 5.19 9.38 -7.48
C PHE A 55 3.97 10.08 -6.87
N ASP A 56 3.76 11.34 -7.23
CA ASP A 56 2.76 12.26 -6.66
C ASP A 56 1.95 13.00 -7.74
N GLY A 57 2.10 12.64 -9.02
CA GLY A 57 1.39 13.28 -10.13
C GLY A 57 2.11 14.50 -10.71
N LYS A 58 3.28 14.87 -10.19
CA LYS A 58 4.12 15.94 -10.74
C LYS A 58 5.51 15.40 -11.07
N LEU A 59 6.15 15.97 -12.09
CA LEU A 59 7.56 15.68 -12.36
C LEU A 59 8.41 16.54 -11.42
N ASP A 60 9.27 15.90 -10.66
CA ASP A 60 10.28 16.58 -9.86
C ASP A 60 11.35 17.21 -10.79
N PRO A 61 12.25 18.08 -10.28
CA PRO A 61 13.23 18.75 -11.13
C PRO A 61 14.13 17.79 -11.94
N PHE A 62 14.38 16.58 -11.42
CA PHE A 62 15.17 15.56 -12.10
C PHE A 62 14.42 15.01 -13.32
N ASN A 63 13.17 14.62 -13.14
CA ASN A 63 12.31 14.09 -14.21
C ASN A 63 11.82 15.16 -15.18
N ASP A 64 11.61 16.39 -14.70
CA ASP A 64 11.26 17.55 -15.52
C ASP A 64 12.37 17.90 -16.52
N ALA A 65 13.63 17.89 -16.09
CA ALA A 65 14.76 18.13 -16.98
C ALA A 65 14.84 17.07 -18.09
N LYS A 66 14.59 15.80 -17.76
CA LYS A 66 14.51 14.71 -18.73
C LYS A 66 13.37 14.92 -19.72
N ALA A 67 12.17 15.25 -19.25
CA ALA A 67 11.01 15.52 -20.10
C ALA A 67 11.26 16.67 -21.07
N ARG A 68 11.86 17.78 -20.62
CA ARG A 68 12.17 18.93 -21.48
C ARG A 68 13.17 18.57 -22.58
N LYS A 69 14.21 17.81 -22.24
CA LYS A 69 15.20 17.32 -23.21
C LYS A 69 14.61 16.34 -24.20
N LEU A 70 13.75 15.44 -23.76
CA LEU A 70 13.03 14.52 -24.63
C LEU A 70 12.20 15.27 -25.66
N CYS A 71 11.44 16.28 -25.23
CA CYS A 71 10.58 17.04 -26.13
C CYS A 71 11.33 17.98 -27.09
N GLU A 72 12.48 18.51 -26.69
CA GLU A 72 13.29 19.37 -27.57
C GLU A 72 14.14 18.56 -28.55
N HIS A 73 14.88 17.59 -28.03
CA HIS A 73 15.98 16.90 -28.73
C HIS A 73 15.63 15.47 -29.17
N ASN A 74 14.48 14.94 -28.76
CA ASN A 74 14.10 13.53 -28.97
C ASN A 74 15.11 12.53 -28.37
N VAL A 75 15.80 12.93 -27.30
CA VAL A 75 16.81 12.11 -26.62
C VAL A 75 16.26 11.58 -25.30
N ILE A 76 16.25 10.26 -25.17
CA ILE A 76 15.73 9.55 -24.00
C ILE A 76 16.75 9.51 -22.85
N LYS A 77 18.04 9.39 -23.18
CA LYS A 77 19.12 9.23 -22.21
C LYS A 77 20.30 10.11 -22.56
N ASP A 78 20.37 11.26 -21.91
CA ASP A 78 21.52 12.15 -21.98
C ASP A 78 22.48 11.84 -20.81
N TYR A 79 23.18 10.70 -20.91
CA TYR A 79 24.05 10.17 -19.86
C TYR A 79 25.15 11.13 -19.40
N ASN A 80 25.62 12.00 -20.30
CA ASN A 80 26.70 12.93 -20.04
C ASN A 80 26.19 14.39 -19.88
N ASN A 81 24.88 14.59 -19.79
CA ASN A 81 24.26 15.91 -19.71
C ASN A 81 24.75 16.88 -20.80
N THR A 82 24.99 16.38 -22.02
CA THR A 82 25.57 17.14 -23.13
C THR A 82 24.55 18.04 -23.81
N MET A 83 23.26 17.68 -23.72
CA MET A 83 22.19 18.49 -24.28
C MET A 83 21.74 19.53 -23.28
N GLN A 84 21.64 20.78 -23.73
CA GLN A 84 21.10 21.85 -22.89
C GLN A 84 19.62 21.59 -22.59
N THR A 85 19.26 21.64 -21.30
CA THR A 85 17.86 21.60 -20.87
C THR A 85 17.18 22.92 -21.28
N PRO A 86 16.11 22.88 -22.10
CA PRO A 86 15.34 24.08 -22.44
C PRO A 86 14.87 24.81 -21.19
N VAL A 87 14.98 26.15 -21.12
CA VAL A 87 14.60 26.91 -19.92
C VAL A 87 13.10 26.83 -19.63
N LYS A 88 12.27 26.83 -20.68
CA LYS A 88 10.81 26.74 -20.58
C LYS A 88 10.35 25.29 -20.64
N VAL A 89 9.30 24.97 -19.88
CA VAL A 89 8.54 23.73 -20.04
C VAL A 89 7.95 23.71 -21.44
N ASN A 90 8.22 22.65 -22.20
CA ASN A 90 7.80 22.43 -23.59
C ASN A 90 6.99 21.12 -23.72
N TYR A 91 6.36 20.71 -22.63
CA TYR A 91 5.63 19.47 -22.52
C TYR A 91 4.44 19.58 -21.57
N ARG A 92 3.48 18.68 -21.74
CA ARG A 92 2.37 18.42 -20.82
C ARG A 92 2.47 17.00 -20.30
N PHE A 93 2.46 16.84 -18.98
CA PHE A 93 2.43 15.54 -18.32
C PHE A 93 0.99 15.12 -18.06
N GLU A 94 0.61 13.94 -18.54
CA GLU A 94 -0.71 13.36 -18.31
C GLU A 94 -0.55 12.10 -17.44
N PRO A 95 -0.70 12.25 -16.10
CA PRO A 95 -0.59 11.13 -15.17
C PRO A 95 -1.80 10.22 -15.28
N LYS A 96 -1.56 8.90 -15.29
CA LYS A 96 -2.62 7.90 -15.19
C LYS A 96 -2.59 7.22 -13.84
N TYR A 97 -3.68 7.27 -13.12
CA TYR A 97 -3.83 6.61 -11.82
C TYR A 97 -4.46 5.24 -11.97
N ILE A 98 -3.97 4.30 -11.18
CA ILE A 98 -4.60 2.98 -10.98
C ILE A 98 -4.83 2.76 -9.50
N GLN A 99 -5.87 2.00 -9.19
CA GLN A 99 -6.23 1.67 -7.82
C GLN A 99 -5.55 0.35 -7.44
N GLU A 100 -4.80 0.35 -6.34
CA GLU A 100 -4.37 -0.88 -5.67
C GLU A 100 -5.43 -1.26 -4.64
N SER A 101 -5.76 -2.56 -4.60
CA SER A 101 -6.75 -3.13 -3.67
C SER A 101 -8.17 -2.56 -3.87
N SER A 102 -9.12 -3.16 -3.19
CA SER A 102 -10.50 -2.72 -3.12
C SER A 102 -11.01 -2.80 -1.69
N TRP A 103 -12.11 -2.10 -1.38
CA TRP A 103 -12.79 -2.30 -0.10
C TRP A 103 -13.26 -3.74 0.07
N THR A 104 -13.61 -4.42 -1.03
CA THR A 104 -13.94 -5.85 -1.03
C THR A 104 -12.75 -6.70 -0.58
N ASP A 105 -11.55 -6.42 -1.07
CA ASP A 105 -10.33 -7.12 -0.64
C ASP A 105 -10.05 -6.87 0.84
N ALA A 106 -10.19 -5.63 1.31
CA ALA A 106 -10.02 -5.30 2.74
C ALA A 106 -10.99 -6.08 3.63
N VAL A 107 -12.28 -6.14 3.26
CA VAL A 107 -13.31 -6.92 3.96
C VAL A 107 -12.99 -8.42 3.93
N LEU A 108 -12.58 -8.94 2.77
CA LEU A 108 -12.21 -10.35 2.64
C LEU A 108 -11.02 -10.70 3.54
N MET A 109 -10.00 -9.83 3.60
CA MET A 109 -8.83 -10.01 4.46
C MET A 109 -9.18 -9.91 5.95
N PHE A 110 -10.14 -9.06 6.33
CA PHE A 110 -10.67 -9.01 7.69
C PHE A 110 -11.30 -10.36 8.09
N PHE A 111 -12.21 -10.90 7.28
CA PHE A 111 -12.87 -12.18 7.57
C PHE A 111 -11.90 -13.35 7.50
N ALA A 112 -10.98 -13.36 6.53
CA ALA A 112 -9.93 -14.38 6.45
C ALA A 112 -9.09 -14.40 7.74
N THR A 113 -8.70 -13.23 8.25
CA THR A 113 -7.97 -13.11 9.51
C THR A 113 -8.76 -13.72 10.67
N ILE A 114 -10.06 -13.43 10.78
CA ILE A 114 -10.93 -14.02 11.81
C ILE A 114 -11.01 -15.54 11.68
N VAL A 115 -11.23 -16.07 10.48
CA VAL A 115 -11.38 -17.51 10.25
C VAL A 115 -10.08 -18.24 10.59
N PHE A 116 -8.95 -17.82 10.01
CA PHE A 116 -7.66 -18.46 10.27
C PHE A 116 -7.22 -18.31 11.73
N GLY A 117 -7.43 -17.13 12.32
CA GLY A 117 -7.12 -16.90 13.73
C GLY A 117 -7.99 -17.73 14.67
N ALA A 118 -9.28 -17.91 14.36
CA ALA A 118 -10.17 -18.76 15.15
C ALA A 118 -9.72 -20.23 15.10
N ILE A 119 -9.30 -20.72 13.91
CA ILE A 119 -8.72 -22.06 13.76
C ILE A 119 -7.46 -22.21 14.63
N ILE A 120 -6.55 -21.24 14.60
CA ILE A 120 -5.32 -21.25 15.43
C ILE A 120 -5.67 -21.29 16.91
N ILE A 121 -6.62 -20.46 17.37
CA ILE A 121 -7.07 -20.44 18.77
C ILE A 121 -7.64 -21.81 19.17
N GLU A 122 -8.42 -22.46 18.31
CA GLU A 122 -9.00 -23.77 18.60
C GLU A 122 -7.94 -24.87 18.70
N VAL A 123 -7.00 -24.90 17.74
CA VAL A 123 -5.88 -25.85 17.76
C VAL A 123 -5.03 -25.68 19.03
N LEU A 124 -4.69 -24.43 19.39
CA LEU A 124 -3.94 -24.14 20.62
C LEU A 124 -4.70 -24.59 21.87
N ASN A 125 -6.02 -24.34 21.93
CA ASN A 125 -6.83 -24.78 23.06
C ASN A 125 -6.89 -26.30 23.18
N ASN A 126 -6.93 -27.04 22.07
CA ASN A 126 -6.95 -28.51 22.06
C ASN A 126 -5.60 -29.10 22.50
N ILE A 127 -4.48 -28.48 22.11
CA ILE A 127 -3.14 -28.91 22.55
C ILE A 127 -2.95 -28.66 24.04
N ILE A 128 -3.36 -27.49 24.54
CA ILE A 128 -3.19 -27.10 25.95
C ILE A 128 -4.12 -27.90 26.87
N ASN A 129 -5.32 -28.25 26.40
CA ASN A 129 -6.29 -29.02 27.15
C ASN A 129 -6.28 -30.48 26.69
N SER A 130 -5.25 -31.23 27.06
CA SER A 130 -5.10 -32.67 26.84
C SER A 130 -6.09 -33.53 27.67
N LYS A 131 -7.38 -33.19 27.64
CA LYS A 131 -8.47 -34.10 28.02
C LYS A 131 -9.41 -34.23 26.82
N PRO A 132 -9.75 -35.45 26.38
CA PRO A 132 -10.73 -35.63 25.32
C PRO A 132 -12.08 -35.13 25.84
N LYS A 133 -12.48 -33.93 25.43
CA LYS A 133 -13.84 -33.47 25.64
C LYS A 133 -14.65 -33.91 24.45
N LYS A 134 -15.62 -34.78 24.72
CA LYS A 134 -16.74 -35.09 23.82
C LYS A 134 -17.23 -33.79 23.19
N GLU A 135 -17.24 -33.78 21.86
CA GLU A 135 -17.84 -32.74 21.05
C GLU A 135 -19.32 -32.65 21.38
N GLU A 136 -19.67 -31.69 22.22
CA GLU A 136 -20.90 -30.94 22.03
C GLU A 136 -20.45 -29.57 21.54
N PHE A 137 -20.36 -29.43 20.21
CA PHE A 137 -20.40 -28.15 19.54
C PHE A 137 -21.81 -27.55 19.71
N GLU A 138 -22.27 -27.41 20.96
CA GLU A 138 -23.49 -26.69 21.24
C GLU A 138 -23.18 -25.22 21.07
N LEU A 139 -23.72 -24.68 19.98
CA LEU A 139 -23.96 -23.27 19.70
C LEU A 139 -24.86 -22.62 20.78
N LYS A 140 -24.53 -22.78 22.07
CA LYS A 140 -25.22 -22.17 23.22
C LYS A 140 -24.96 -20.66 23.34
N PHE A 141 -24.54 -20.01 22.25
CA PHE A 141 -24.50 -18.56 22.14
C PHE A 141 -25.91 -17.94 22.05
N TYR A 142 -26.92 -18.72 21.65
CA TYR A 142 -28.20 -18.18 21.21
C TYR A 142 -29.27 -17.99 22.29
N LYS A 143 -29.07 -18.44 23.53
CA LYS A 143 -30.16 -18.49 24.53
C LYS A 143 -30.22 -17.33 25.53
N ASN A 144 -29.34 -16.32 25.42
CA ASN A 144 -29.30 -15.21 26.37
C ASN A 144 -29.51 -13.87 25.64
N LYS A 145 -30.58 -13.12 25.98
CA LYS A 145 -30.82 -11.75 25.45
C LYS A 145 -29.65 -10.79 25.74
N ASN A 146 -28.82 -11.09 26.76
CA ASN A 146 -27.60 -10.34 27.06
C ASN A 146 -26.40 -10.67 26.14
N SER A 147 -26.53 -11.65 25.23
CA SER A 147 -25.47 -12.05 24.30
C SER A 147 -25.18 -10.97 23.25
N LEU A 148 -26.22 -10.31 22.73
CA LEU A 148 -26.08 -9.28 21.71
C LEU A 148 -25.38 -8.02 22.25
N LEU A 149 -25.77 -7.58 23.46
CA LEU A 149 -25.11 -6.48 24.16
C LEU A 149 -23.63 -6.80 24.44
N GLY A 150 -23.35 -8.03 24.90
CA GLY A 150 -21.98 -8.49 25.11
C GLY A 150 -21.13 -8.49 23.84
N PHE A 151 -21.71 -8.89 22.70
CA PHE A 151 -21.06 -8.82 21.40
C PHE A 151 -20.70 -7.37 21.02
N PHE A 152 -21.63 -6.43 21.16
CA PHE A 152 -21.36 -5.02 20.85
C PHE A 152 -20.32 -4.39 21.78
N LEU A 153 -20.38 -4.66 23.09
CA LEU A 153 -19.36 -4.20 24.03
C LEU A 153 -17.97 -4.73 23.66
N PHE A 154 -17.89 -5.98 23.20
CA PHE A 154 -16.65 -6.61 22.76
C PHE A 154 -16.11 -6.00 21.46
N LEU A 155 -16.99 -5.71 20.50
CA LEU A 155 -16.66 -5.02 19.27
C LEU A 155 -16.08 -3.62 19.57
N ILE A 156 -16.74 -2.87 20.46
CA ILE A 156 -16.27 -1.54 20.90
C ILE A 156 -14.89 -1.66 21.55
N LEU A 157 -14.69 -2.63 22.45
CA LEU A 157 -13.40 -2.85 23.09
C LEU A 157 -12.28 -3.15 22.07
N ALA A 158 -12.54 -4.01 21.08
CA ALA A 158 -11.57 -4.32 20.04
C ALA A 158 -11.23 -3.10 19.16
N ILE A 159 -12.23 -2.26 18.85
CA ILE A 159 -12.03 -1.00 18.14
C ILE A 159 -11.14 -0.06 18.97
N VAL A 160 -11.43 0.10 20.26
CA VAL A 160 -10.63 0.92 21.18
C VAL A 160 -9.19 0.41 21.23
N LEU A 161 -8.99 -0.90 21.43
CA LEU A 161 -7.66 -1.51 21.43
C LEU A 161 -6.93 -1.29 20.11
N PHE A 162 -7.63 -1.36 18.98
CA PHE A 162 -7.04 -1.07 17.67
C PHE A 162 -6.53 0.37 17.63
N PHE A 163 -7.35 1.36 18.01
CA PHE A 163 -6.96 2.76 17.97
C PHE A 163 -5.76 3.07 18.87
N PHE A 164 -5.69 2.50 20.07
CA PHE A 164 -4.60 2.75 21.02
C PHE A 164 -3.33 1.96 20.75
N LEU A 165 -3.44 0.70 20.30
CA LEU A 165 -2.28 -0.20 20.19
C LEU A 165 -1.82 -0.41 18.76
N LEU A 166 -2.75 -0.58 17.82
CA LEU A 166 -2.44 -1.06 16.47
C LEU A 166 -2.62 -0.04 15.35
N LYS A 167 -3.27 1.11 15.57
CA LYS A 167 -3.47 2.11 14.51
C LYS A 167 -2.14 2.61 13.95
N LYS A 168 -1.23 3.06 14.83
CA LYS A 168 0.09 3.57 14.42
C LYS A 168 0.91 2.53 13.62
N PRO A 169 1.12 1.29 14.10
CA PRO A 169 1.85 0.30 13.30
C PRO A 169 1.11 -0.08 12.01
N SER A 170 -0.22 -0.11 12.00
CA SER A 170 -1.01 -0.36 10.78
C SER A 170 -0.79 0.72 9.72
N VAL A 171 -0.74 2.00 10.15
CA VAL A 171 -0.43 3.13 9.26
C VAL A 171 0.98 3.02 8.70
N GLN A 172 1.97 2.65 9.53
CA GLN A 172 3.35 2.46 9.07
C GLN A 172 3.45 1.34 8.01
N ILE A 173 2.78 0.20 8.24
CA ILE A 173 2.76 -0.91 7.28
C ILE A 173 2.04 -0.50 5.99
N TYR A 174 0.91 0.19 6.10
CA TYR A 174 0.16 0.72 4.96
C TYR A 174 1.03 1.66 4.11
N CYS A 175 1.67 2.65 4.74
CA CYS A 175 2.53 3.60 4.03
C CYS A 175 3.77 2.95 3.42
N ASN A 176 4.41 2.00 4.11
CA ASN A 176 5.51 1.22 3.53
C ASN A 176 5.06 0.44 2.30
N SER A 177 3.88 -0.18 2.36
CA SER A 177 3.32 -0.95 1.25
C SER A 177 3.00 -0.05 0.05
N GLN A 178 2.45 1.15 0.28
CA GLN A 178 2.22 2.14 -0.78
C GLN A 178 3.53 2.55 -1.46
N VAL A 179 4.54 2.94 -0.69
CA VAL A 179 5.82 3.39 -1.22
C VAL A 179 6.49 2.26 -2.01
N ALA A 180 6.47 1.03 -1.47
CA ALA A 180 6.98 -0.14 -2.17
C ALA A 180 6.26 -0.37 -3.50
N ARG A 181 4.93 -0.24 -3.56
CA ARG A 181 4.18 -0.36 -4.82
C ARG A 181 4.52 0.73 -5.82
N LYS A 182 4.61 1.99 -5.40
CA LYS A 182 5.00 3.12 -6.25
C LYS A 182 6.40 2.90 -6.86
N VAL A 183 7.38 2.51 -6.03
CA VAL A 183 8.76 2.25 -6.49
C VAL A 183 8.83 1.01 -7.38
N ASN A 184 8.12 -0.07 -7.03
CA ASN A 184 8.12 -1.30 -7.82
C ASN A 184 7.40 -1.13 -9.16
N ASN A 185 6.35 -0.30 -9.24
CA ASN A 185 5.69 0.05 -10.51
C ASN A 185 6.73 0.62 -11.48
N PHE A 186 7.53 1.58 -11.03
CA PHE A 186 8.62 2.15 -11.81
C PHE A 186 9.72 1.14 -12.16
N LYS A 187 10.32 0.49 -11.14
CA LYS A 187 11.42 -0.46 -11.31
C LYS A 187 11.05 -1.59 -12.28
N ARG A 188 9.82 -2.12 -12.18
CA ARG A 188 9.34 -3.19 -13.07
C ARG A 188 9.29 -2.75 -14.52
N ILE A 189 8.97 -1.49 -14.82
CA ILE A 189 8.88 -1.02 -16.21
C ILE A 189 10.27 -0.91 -16.81
N ILE A 190 11.21 -0.31 -16.09
CA ILE A 190 12.56 -0.10 -16.60
C ILE A 190 13.36 -1.40 -16.69
N PHE A 191 13.22 -2.28 -15.70
CA PHE A 191 14.00 -3.53 -15.64
C PHE A 191 13.37 -4.70 -16.39
N LYS A 192 12.18 -4.52 -17.00
CA LYS A 192 11.41 -5.60 -17.66
C LYS A 192 12.18 -6.32 -18.77
N TYR A 193 13.20 -5.69 -19.35
CA TYR A 193 13.98 -6.20 -20.48
C TYR A 193 15.49 -6.31 -20.19
N GLY A 194 15.86 -6.46 -18.91
CA GLY A 194 17.28 -6.63 -18.54
C GLY A 194 18.12 -5.35 -18.65
N VAL A 195 17.48 -4.19 -18.70
CA VAL A 195 18.17 -2.90 -18.59
C VAL A 195 18.65 -2.74 -17.16
N PHE A 196 19.95 -2.50 -16.95
CA PHE A 196 20.49 -2.25 -15.62
C PHE A 196 20.12 -0.84 -15.12
N PRO A 197 19.82 -0.65 -13.83
CA PRO A 197 19.62 0.66 -13.25
C PRO A 197 20.82 1.55 -13.52
N ILE A 198 20.54 2.76 -13.98
CA ILE A 198 21.53 3.82 -14.05
C ILE A 198 21.79 4.25 -12.59
N PRO A 199 23.05 4.28 -12.09
CA PRO A 199 23.35 4.59 -10.69
C PRO A 199 22.72 5.90 -10.20
N GLU A 200 22.66 6.92 -11.05
CA GLU A 200 22.02 8.20 -10.78
C GLU A 200 20.51 8.06 -10.49
N GLU A 201 19.82 7.16 -11.19
CA GLU A 201 18.39 6.91 -10.98
C GLU A 201 18.14 6.20 -9.67
N GLU A 202 18.94 5.19 -9.34
CA GLU A 202 18.82 4.49 -8.06
C GLU A 202 19.11 5.44 -6.89
N LYS A 203 20.13 6.30 -7.01
CA LYS A 203 20.44 7.34 -6.02
C LYS A 203 19.28 8.31 -5.85
N HIS A 204 18.67 8.77 -6.96
CA HIS A 204 17.52 9.67 -6.90
C HIS A 204 16.32 9.01 -6.22
N ILE A 205 15.94 7.79 -6.64
CA ILE A 205 14.83 7.04 -6.04
C ILE A 205 15.03 6.87 -4.53
N ASN A 206 16.21 6.43 -4.12
CA ASN A 206 16.54 6.23 -2.71
C ASN A 206 16.49 7.54 -1.91
N SER A 207 16.75 8.68 -2.53
CA SER A 207 16.60 10.00 -1.90
C SER A 207 15.15 10.45 -1.73
N VAL A 208 14.23 9.95 -2.58
CA VAL A 208 12.81 10.33 -2.59
C VAL A 208 11.96 9.41 -1.69
N ILE A 209 12.34 8.14 -1.54
CA ILE A 209 11.63 7.16 -0.69
C ILE A 209 11.29 7.69 0.72
N PRO A 210 12.23 8.28 1.49
CA PRO A 210 11.91 8.79 2.82
C PRO A 210 10.87 9.92 2.81
N LYS A 211 10.88 10.75 1.77
CA LYS A 211 9.91 11.86 1.61
C LYS A 211 8.52 11.32 1.31
N LEU A 212 8.40 10.31 0.44
CA LEU A 212 7.13 9.66 0.14
C LEU A 212 6.53 8.99 1.36
N TYR A 213 7.36 8.32 2.15
CA TYR A 213 6.92 7.67 3.37
C TYR A 213 6.41 8.68 4.40
N ARG A 214 7.16 9.77 4.64
CA ARG A 214 6.73 10.85 5.55
C ARG A 214 5.44 11.52 5.09
N SER A 215 5.34 11.86 3.80
CA SER A 215 4.12 12.45 3.26
C SER A 215 2.90 11.52 3.41
N CYS A 216 3.09 10.21 3.28
CA CYS A 216 2.02 9.25 3.57
C CYS A 216 1.62 9.27 5.05
N LEU A 217 2.59 9.26 5.97
CA LEU A 217 2.30 9.33 7.41
C LEU A 217 1.54 10.62 7.77
N GLU A 218 1.96 11.77 7.24
CA GLU A 218 1.34 13.07 7.50
C GLU A 218 -0.12 13.10 7.01
N ASN A 219 -0.40 12.54 5.82
CA ASN A 219 -1.75 12.40 5.29
C ASN A 219 -2.65 11.49 6.15
N GLU A 220 -2.03 10.59 6.91
CA GLU A 220 -2.69 9.66 7.84
C GLU A 220 -2.79 10.23 9.27
N GLY A 221 -2.25 11.44 9.50
CA GLY A 221 -2.25 12.15 10.78
C GLY A 221 -1.11 11.74 11.73
N PHE A 222 0.04 11.31 11.21
CA PHE A 222 1.21 10.84 11.97
C PHE A 222 2.53 11.52 11.57
#